data_AF-A0A842PJV3-F1
#
_entry.id   AF-A0A842PJV3-F1
#
_cell.length_a   1.000
_cell.length_b   1.000
_cell.length_c   1.000
_cell.angle_alpha   90.00
_cell.angle_beta   90.00
_cell.angle_gamma   90.00
#
_symmetry.space_group_name_H-M   'P 1'
#
loop_
_entity.id
_entity.type
_entity.pdbx_description
1 polymer ?
#
loop_
_entity_poly.entity_id
_entity_poly.type
_entity_poly.pdbx_seq_one_letter_code
_entity_poly.pdbx_strand_id
1 'polypeptide(L)'
;MFDQIYIENFKPFQELKLPLSKINLLMGANNAGKTSILEAILTMKEFFGHTSYGWHQYSDQIYHPFEDDNRIDFKRVVYAQDKDREIKLGSEVTVDGK
;
A
#
# COMPACT_ATOMS: atom_id res chain seq x y z
N MET A 1 -16.29 -11.92 5.13
CA MET A 1 -16.21 -11.30 3.80
C MET A 1 -15.44 -9.99 3.92
N PHE A 2 -14.72 -9.52 2.89
CA PHE A 2 -14.16 -8.16 2.93
C PHE A 2 -15.26 -7.16 2.60
N ASP A 3 -15.53 -6.22 3.50
CA ASP A 3 -16.65 -5.29 3.38
C ASP A 3 -16.20 -3.89 3.01
N GLN A 4 -14.96 -3.53 3.36
CA GLN A 4 -14.39 -2.23 3.05
C GLN A 4 -12.86 -2.32 2.98
N ILE A 5 -12.24 -1.52 2.11
CA ILE A 5 -10.79 -1.26 2.15
C ILE A 5 -10.52 0.20 2.50
N TYR A 6 -9.41 0.40 3.19
CA TYR A 6 -8.89 1.70 3.62
C TYR A 6 -7.51 1.90 3.01
N ILE A 7 -7.30 3.03 2.36
CA ILE A 7 -6.03 3.40 1.73
C ILE A 7 -5.72 4.86 2.11
N GLU A 8 -4.56 5.09 2.72
CA GLU A 8 -4.08 6.43 3.10
C GLU A 8 -2.64 6.61 2.62
N ASN A 9 -2.35 7.76 2.02
CA ASN A 9 -1.03 8.13 1.50
C ASN A 9 -0.40 7.13 0.51
N PHE A 10 -1.22 6.37 -0.22
CA PHE A 10 -0.73 5.39 -1.20
C PHE A 10 -1.00 5.86 -2.63
N LYS A 11 0.08 6.12 -3.38
CA LYS A 11 0.03 6.56 -4.78
C LYS A 11 -0.91 7.79 -4.95
N PRO A 12 -2.00 7.81 -5.77
CA PRO A 12 -2.79 9.04 -5.92
C PRO A 12 -3.74 9.29 -4.74
N PHE A 13 -3.84 8.38 -3.77
CA PHE A 13 -4.82 8.46 -2.70
C PHE A 13 -4.22 9.12 -1.47
N GLN A 14 -4.73 10.31 -1.13
CA GLN A 14 -4.51 10.90 0.19
C GLN A 14 -5.31 10.12 1.24
N GLU A 15 -6.60 9.92 0.99
CA GLU A 15 -7.49 9.04 1.76
C GLU A 15 -8.52 8.41 0.80
N LEU A 16 -8.76 7.11 0.93
CA LEU A 16 -9.81 6.39 0.23
C LEU A 16 -10.43 5.34 1.17
N LYS A 17 -11.75 5.38 1.28
CA LYS A 17 -12.59 4.34 1.88
C LYS A 17 -13.48 3.78 0.79
N LEU A 18 -13.24 2.52 0.43
CA LEU A 18 -13.98 1.86 -0.65
C LEU A 18 -14.77 0.68 -0.09
N PRO A 19 -16.12 0.77 -0.02
CA PRO A 19 -16.94 -0.38 0.33
C PRO A 19 -16.82 -1.44 -0.77
N LEU A 20 -16.77 -2.69 -0.36
CA LEU A 20 -16.69 -3.85 -1.24
C LEU A 20 -17.99 -4.64 -1.16
N SER A 21 -18.41 -5.12 -2.33
CA SER A 21 -19.47 -6.10 -2.48
C SER A 21 -18.89 -7.41 -3.02
N LYS A 22 -19.76 -8.40 -3.26
CA LYS A 22 -19.35 -9.68 -3.88
C LYS A 22 -18.69 -9.50 -5.26
N ILE A 23 -19.11 -8.48 -6.03
CA ILE A 23 -18.56 -8.17 -7.36
C ILE A 23 -18.38 -6.66 -7.46
N ASN A 24 -17.12 -6.21 -7.60
CA ASN A 24 -16.79 -4.79 -7.67
C ASN A 24 -16.28 -4.45 -9.07
N LEU A 25 -16.87 -3.42 -9.70
CA LEU A 25 -16.45 -2.93 -11.01
C LEU A 25 -15.73 -1.59 -10.85
N LEU A 26 -14.43 -1.57 -11.10
CA LEU A 26 -13.63 -0.34 -11.08
C LEU A 26 -13.60 0.28 -12.48
N MET A 27 -14.28 1.42 -12.66
CA MET A 27 -14.35 2.15 -13.93
C MET A 27 -13.83 3.59 -13.80
N GLY A 28 -13.47 4.19 -14.93
CA GLY A 28 -13.00 5.57 -15.00
C GLY A 28 -11.86 5.73 -16.00
N ALA A 29 -11.38 6.96 -16.16
CA ALA A 29 -10.29 7.29 -17.08
C ALA A 29 -8.98 6.56 -16.73
N ASN A 30 -8.09 6.42 -17.72
CA ASN A 30 -6.73 5.95 -17.46
C ASN A 30 -6.05 6.84 -16.43
N ASN A 31 -5.18 6.23 -15.62
CA ASN A 31 -4.48 6.92 -14.53
C ASN A 31 -5.36 7.46 -13.39
N ALA A 32 -6.67 7.17 -13.36
CA ALA A 32 -7.57 7.56 -12.27
C ALA A 32 -7.40 6.75 -10.96
N GLY A 33 -6.30 5.99 -10.82
CA GLY A 33 -6.01 5.20 -9.61
C GLY A 33 -6.61 3.79 -9.56
N LYS A 34 -7.31 3.33 -10.60
CA LYS A 34 -7.89 1.97 -10.64
C LYS A 34 -6.85 0.87 -10.41
N THR A 35 -5.74 0.92 -11.13
CA THR A 35 -4.61 0.00 -10.93
C THR A 35 -4.02 0.16 -9.54
N SER A 36 -3.94 1.38 -9.02
CA SER A 36 -3.43 1.66 -7.67
C SER A 36 -4.28 1.05 -6.56
N ILE A 37 -5.60 0.93 -6.73
CA ILE A 37 -6.47 0.18 -5.81
C ILE A 37 -6.07 -1.30 -5.80
N LEU A 38 -5.89 -1.92 -6.97
CA LEU A 38 -5.48 -3.32 -7.07
C LEU A 38 -4.07 -3.55 -6.48
N GLU A 39 -3.16 -2.62 -6.71
CA GLU A 39 -1.80 -2.68 -6.16
C GLU A 39 -1.82 -2.56 -4.63
N ALA A 40 -2.65 -1.68 -4.05
CA ALA A 40 -2.82 -1.61 -2.60
C ALA A 40 -3.33 -2.94 -2.02
N ILE A 41 -4.30 -3.57 -2.67
CA ILE A 41 -4.83 -4.88 -2.27
C ILE A 41 -3.74 -5.96 -2.36
N LEU A 42 -2.97 -5.98 -3.45
CA LEU A 42 -1.86 -6.92 -3.61
C LEU A 42 -0.79 -6.71 -2.53
N THR A 43 -0.43 -5.46 -2.25
CA THR A 43 0.51 -5.12 -1.17
C THR A 43 0.00 -5.60 0.18
N MET A 44 -1.27 -5.39 0.51
CA MET A 44 -1.87 -5.93 1.74
C MET A 44 -1.75 -7.45 1.83
N LYS A 45 -2.00 -8.17 0.71
CA LYS A 45 -1.85 -9.63 0.67
C LYS A 45 -0.45 -10.08 1.05
N GLU A 46 0.60 -9.39 0.60
CA GLU A 46 1.98 -9.76 0.94
C GLU A 46 2.27 -9.55 2.45
N PHE A 47 1.65 -8.55 3.09
CA PHE A 47 1.80 -8.36 4.54
C PHE A 47 0.99 -9.35 5.39
N PHE A 48 -0.24 -9.67 4.96
CA PHE A 48 -1.15 -10.54 5.72
C PHE A 48 -1.04 -12.03 5.35
N GLY A 49 -0.43 -12.37 4.21
CA GLY A 49 -0.29 -13.74 3.71
C GLY A 49 0.85 -14.54 4.35
N HIS A 50 1.74 -13.90 5.11
CA HIS A 50 2.87 -14.53 5.79
C HIS A 50 2.64 -14.80 7.29
N THR A 51 1.39 -14.94 7.75
CA THR A 51 1.08 -15.26 9.16
C THR A 51 1.33 -16.73 9.55
N SER A 52 2.46 -17.30 9.12
CA SER A 52 3.10 -18.45 9.76
C SER A 52 4.60 -18.24 9.69
N TYR A 53 5.17 -18.04 10.88
CA TYR A 53 6.53 -17.59 11.19
C TYR A 53 6.72 -16.08 11.25
N GLY A 54 7.01 -15.65 12.48
CA GLY A 54 7.28 -14.27 12.83
C GLY A 54 8.60 -13.75 12.23
N TRP A 55 8.91 -12.55 12.72
CA TRP A 55 10.03 -11.66 12.40
C TRP A 55 9.68 -10.52 11.44
N HIS A 56 9.80 -9.32 11.99
CA HIS A 56 9.97 -8.06 11.26
C HIS A 56 11.17 -8.19 10.35
N GLN A 57 10.97 -7.97 9.05
CA GLN A 57 12.08 -7.70 8.15
C GLN A 57 12.10 -6.21 7.87
N TYR A 58 12.75 -5.44 8.75
CA TYR A 58 13.53 -4.32 8.28
C TYR A 58 14.70 -4.94 7.51
N SER A 59 14.62 -4.94 6.18
CA SER A 59 15.81 -5.18 5.38
C SER A 59 16.72 -3.97 5.58
N ASP A 60 17.80 -4.13 6.35
CA ASP A 60 18.91 -3.17 6.40
C ASP A 60 19.68 -3.09 5.07
N GLN A 61 19.25 -3.85 4.05
CA GLN A 61 19.72 -3.69 2.68
C GLN A 61 18.54 -3.33 1.78
N ILE A 62 18.13 -2.07 1.86
CA ILE A 62 17.58 -1.42 0.68
C ILE A 62 18.75 -1.34 -0.29
N TYR A 63 18.68 -2.12 -1.38
CA TYR A 63 19.60 -1.92 -2.50
C TYR A 63 19.41 -0.47 -2.94
N HIS A 64 20.39 0.39 -2.65
CA HIS A 64 20.44 1.76 -3.08
C HIS A 64 21.27 1.81 -4.36
N PRO A 65 20.69 1.57 -5.56
CA PRO A 65 21.44 1.66 -6.82
C PRO A 65 21.97 3.07 -7.13
N PHE A 66 21.83 4.01 -6.19
CA PHE A 66 22.15 5.43 -6.32
C PHE A 66 23.08 5.97 -5.22
N GLU A 67 23.54 5.15 -4.26
CA GLU A 67 24.33 5.67 -3.11
C GLU A 67 25.82 5.89 -3.40
N ASP A 68 26.34 5.49 -4.58
CA ASP A 68 27.78 5.51 -4.86
C ASP A 68 28.26 6.64 -5.79
N ASP A 69 27.41 7.62 -6.09
CA ASP A 69 27.86 8.84 -6.78
C ASP A 69 26.95 9.97 -6.29
N ASN A 70 27.54 11.10 -5.88
CA ASN A 70 26.92 12.29 -5.25
C ASN A 70 25.80 12.99 -6.06
N ARG A 71 25.02 12.25 -6.85
CA ARG A 71 24.20 12.77 -7.93
C ARG A 71 22.72 12.79 -7.58
N ILE A 72 22.16 11.85 -6.83
CA ILE A 72 20.74 11.91 -6.41
C ILE A 72 20.52 11.12 -5.11
N ASP A 73 20.22 11.82 -4.01
CA ASP A 73 19.69 11.18 -2.80
C ASP A 73 18.26 10.71 -3.08
N PHE A 74 18.10 9.42 -3.36
CA PHE A 74 16.79 8.80 -3.62
C PHE A 74 15.79 9.07 -2.49
N LYS A 75 16.23 9.10 -1.22
CA LYS A 75 15.35 9.43 -0.08
C LYS A 75 14.86 10.87 -0.17
N ARG A 76 15.71 11.79 -0.63
CA ARG A 76 15.35 13.20 -0.84
C ARG A 76 14.41 13.41 -2.03
N VAL A 77 14.55 12.63 -3.11
CA VAL A 77 13.70 12.75 -4.31
C VAL A 77 12.35 12.05 -4.14
N VAL A 78 12.32 10.87 -3.55
CA VAL A 78 11.10 10.04 -3.51
C VAL A 78 10.10 10.49 -2.45
N TYR A 79 10.58 11.05 -1.34
CA TYR A 79 9.69 11.48 -0.25
C TYR A 79 9.49 13.00 -0.15
N ALA A 80 10.14 13.80 -1.00
CA ALA A 80 10.25 15.24 -0.77
C ALA A 80 10.66 15.61 0.69
N GLN A 81 11.32 14.65 1.39
CA GLN A 81 11.70 14.67 2.82
C GLN A 81 10.59 14.49 3.88
N ASP A 82 9.35 14.12 3.53
CA ASP A 82 8.35 13.81 4.57
C ASP A 82 8.55 12.40 5.14
N LYS A 83 9.39 12.32 6.17
CA LYS A 83 9.73 11.08 6.89
C LYS A 83 8.65 10.65 7.87
N ASP A 84 7.73 11.55 8.20
CA ASP A 84 6.63 11.30 9.13
C ASP A 84 5.37 10.82 8.39
N ARG A 85 5.40 10.86 7.04
CA ARG A 85 4.30 10.38 6.21
C ARG A 85 4.16 8.87 6.26
N GLU A 86 3.17 8.41 7.01
CA GLU A 86 2.80 7.00 7.07
C GLU A 86 1.87 6.60 5.92
N ILE A 87 2.15 5.45 5.30
CA ILE A 87 1.23 4.76 4.40
C ILE A 87 0.37 3.83 5.25
N LYS A 88 -0.96 3.93 5.14
CA LYS A 88 -1.89 3.04 5.85
C LYS A 88 -2.74 2.28 4.86
N LEU A 89 -2.68 0.95 4.93
CA LEU A 89 -3.50 0.03 4.14
C LEU A 89 -4.23 -0.90 5.09
N GLY A 90 -5.53 -1.05 4.91
CA GLY A 90 -6.34 -1.91 5.78
C GLY A 90 -7.63 -2.37 5.12
N SER A 91 -8.31 -3.29 5.78
CA SER A 91 -9.62 -3.76 5.36
C SER A 91 -10.48 -4.13 6.55
N GLU A 92 -11.79 -3.92 6.41
CA GLU A 92 -12.80 -4.42 7.32
C GLU A 92 -13.29 -5.78 6.84
N VAL A 93 -13.37 -6.72 7.79
CA VAL A 93 -13.78 -8.10 7.52
C VAL A 93 -14.88 -8.47 8.50
N THR A 94 -16.09 -8.70 8.01
CA THR A 94 -17.14 -9.38 8.77
C THR A 94 -16.78 -10.86 8.81
N VAL A 95 -16.54 -11.38 10.01
CA VAL A 95 -16.37 -12.80 10.26
C VAL A 95 -17.75 -13.37 10.55
N ASP A 96 -18.25 -14.25 9.68
CA ASP A 96 -19.50 -14.96 9.94
C ASP A 96 -19.32 -15.86 11.17
N GLY A 97 -19.83 -15.43 12.32
CA GLY A 97 -19.90 -16.26 13.54
C GLY A 97 -19.31 -15.67 14.83
N LYS A 98 -19.80 -14.50 15.25
CA LYS A 98 -20.49 -14.35 16.55
C LYS A 98 -21.69 -13.44 16.39
#